data_AF-A0A7T4A1D5-F1
#
_entry.id   AF-A0A7T4A1D5-F1
#
_cell.length_a   1.000
_cell.length_b   1.000
_cell.length_c   1.000
_cell.angle_alpha   90.00
_cell.angle_beta   90.00
_cell.angle_gamma   90.00
#
_symmetry.space_group_name_H-M   'P 1'
#
loop_
_entity.id
_entity.type
_entity.pdbx_description
1 polymer ?
#
loop_
_entity_poly.entity_id
_entity_poly.type
_entity_poly.pdbx_seq_one_letter_code
_entity_poly.pdbx_strand_id
1 'polypeptide(L)'
;MTSQHTPAIEAAISEWHAAVNSGDRARCVRAVGDPIVVLGPKGAGPITPAEFADWVDRSGIRMTPRSWHPISERLMVVEQEATWPQNPTPTRVATVFRISDAARGTVVTAALRQPSLRSALDLAFICREMAATDHTADPLA
;
A
#
# COMPACT_ATOMS: atom_id res chain seq x y z
N MET A 1 19.57 14.51 4.17
CA MET A 1 18.51 15.34 3.57
C MET A 1 17.21 14.59 3.73
N THR A 2 16.34 14.99 4.66
CA THR A 2 15.00 14.43 4.81
C THR A 2 14.17 14.88 3.60
N SER A 3 13.82 13.95 2.71
CA SER A 3 13.04 14.26 1.51
C SER A 3 11.69 14.87 1.87
N GLN A 4 11.33 15.97 1.21
CA GLN A 4 10.07 16.68 1.41
C GLN A 4 8.82 15.84 1.08
N HIS A 5 9.01 14.66 0.46
CA HIS A 5 7.95 13.73 0.05
C HIS A 5 7.48 12.76 1.15
N THR A 6 8.28 12.50 2.18
CA THR A 6 7.93 11.54 3.25
C THR A 6 6.60 11.87 3.94
N PRO A 7 6.30 13.14 4.30
CA PRO A 7 5.02 13.50 4.92
C PRO A 7 3.79 13.20 4.05
N ALA A 8 3.91 13.37 2.73
CA ALA A 8 2.81 13.09 1.79
C ALA A 8 2.55 11.58 1.65
N ILE A 9 3.62 10.78 1.57
CA ILE A 9 3.52 9.31 1.57
C ILE A 9 2.86 8.82 2.85
N GLU A 10 3.33 9.29 4.01
CA GLU A 10 2.79 8.91 5.32
C GLU A 10 1.31 9.30 5.46
N ALA A 11 0.92 10.47 4.97
CA ALA A 11 -0.48 10.92 4.99
C ALA A 11 -1.38 10.01 4.14
N ALA A 12 -0.99 9.70 2.90
CA ALA A 12 -1.75 8.82 2.02
C ALA A 12 -1.90 7.40 2.59
N ILE A 13 -0.83 6.85 3.15
CA ILE A 13 -0.86 5.53 3.78
C ILE A 13 -1.65 5.56 5.09
N SER A 14 -1.60 6.63 5.86
CA SER A 14 -2.42 6.79 7.08
C SER A 14 -3.90 6.84 6.74
N GLU A 15 -4.27 7.56 5.67
CA GLU A 15 -5.65 7.57 5.16
C GLU A 15 -6.08 6.18 4.68
N TRP A 16 -5.21 5.45 3.99
CA TRP A 16 -5.47 4.06 3.61
C TRP A 16 -5.76 3.17 4.82
N HIS A 17 -4.95 3.24 5.88
CA HIS A 17 -5.20 2.47 7.11
C HIS A 17 -6.51 2.87 7.77
N ALA A 18 -6.81 4.16 7.83
CA ALA A 18 -8.04 4.65 8.42
C ALA A 18 -9.28 4.20 7.61
N ALA A 19 -9.18 4.14 6.28
CA ALA A 19 -10.21 3.58 5.41
C ALA A 19 -10.44 2.09 5.71
N VAL A 20 -9.38 1.27 5.64
CA VAL A 20 -9.45 -0.18 5.92
C VAL A 20 -10.01 -0.46 7.32
N ASN A 21 -9.52 0.24 8.34
CA ASN A 21 -9.94 0.01 9.73
C ASN A 21 -11.38 0.46 10.04
N SER A 22 -11.90 1.41 9.25
CA SER A 22 -13.27 1.89 9.40
C SER A 22 -14.30 1.01 8.70
N GLY A 23 -13.91 0.33 7.61
CA GLY A 23 -14.86 -0.33 6.72
C GLY A 23 -15.78 0.64 5.98
N ASP A 24 -15.51 1.95 5.99
CA ASP A 24 -16.27 2.91 5.19
C ASP A 24 -15.92 2.70 3.71
N ARG A 25 -16.87 2.11 2.99
CA ARG A 25 -16.75 1.82 1.56
C ARG A 25 -16.38 3.05 0.74
N ALA A 26 -17.02 4.18 0.97
CA ALA A 26 -16.78 5.40 0.21
C ALA A 26 -15.39 5.96 0.49
N ARG A 27 -14.92 5.84 1.74
CA ARG A 27 -13.56 6.20 2.14
C ARG A 27 -12.52 5.28 1.49
N CYS A 28 -12.78 3.97 1.45
CA CYS A 28 -11.91 2.98 0.80
C CYS A 28 -11.71 3.30 -0.68
N VAL A 29 -12.79 3.63 -1.40
CA VAL A 29 -12.72 3.99 -2.83
C VAL A 29 -11.86 5.24 -3.06
N ARG A 30 -11.89 6.23 -2.17
CA ARG A 30 -11.11 7.47 -2.32
C ARG A 30 -9.65 7.33 -1.92
N ALA A 31 -9.31 6.38 -1.05
CA ALA A 31 -7.97 6.21 -0.50
C ALA A 31 -6.99 5.53 -1.49
N VAL A 32 -7.48 5.01 -2.62
CA VAL A 32 -6.71 4.21 -3.57
C VAL A 32 -6.75 4.79 -4.98
N GLY A 33 -5.72 4.48 -5.76
CA GLY A 33 -5.70 4.73 -7.20
C GLY A 33 -6.61 3.76 -7.96
N ASP A 34 -6.86 4.09 -9.23
CA ASP A 34 -7.61 3.25 -10.15
C ASP A 34 -6.71 2.87 -11.35
N PRO A 35 -6.17 1.64 -11.41
CA PRO A 35 -6.36 0.54 -10.44
C PRO A 35 -5.44 0.66 -9.20
N ILE A 36 -5.72 -0.17 -8.19
CA ILE A 36 -4.78 -0.50 -7.11
C ILE A 36 -4.27 -1.94 -7.27
N VAL A 37 -2.97 -2.14 -7.14
CA VAL A 37 -2.36 -3.49 -7.11
C VAL A 37 -2.34 -4.01 -5.67
N VAL A 38 -2.94 -5.17 -5.44
CA VAL A 38 -2.89 -5.85 -4.13
C VAL A 38 -2.15 -7.17 -4.26
N LEU A 39 -1.40 -7.54 -3.22
CA LEU A 39 -0.84 -8.89 -3.06
C LEU A 39 -1.35 -9.51 -1.76
N GLY A 40 -2.00 -10.66 -1.91
CA GLY A 40 -2.48 -11.47 -0.80
C GLY A 40 -2.29 -12.97 -1.06
N PRO A 41 -2.87 -13.84 -0.21
CA PRO A 41 -2.70 -15.30 -0.32
C PRO A 41 -3.15 -15.91 -1.66
N LYS A 42 -4.00 -15.21 -2.42
CA LYS A 42 -4.50 -15.64 -3.72
C LYS A 42 -3.66 -15.14 -4.91
N GLY A 43 -2.52 -14.49 -4.64
CA GLY A 43 -1.65 -13.89 -5.65
C GLY A 43 -1.73 -12.36 -5.67
N ALA A 44 -1.00 -11.78 -6.62
CA ALA A 44 -1.00 -10.34 -6.90
C ALA A 44 -1.86 -10.01 -8.12
N GLY A 45 -2.53 -8.87 -8.10
CA GLY A 45 -3.24 -8.37 -9.26
C GLY A 45 -3.78 -6.96 -9.08
N PRO A 46 -4.04 -6.24 -10.18
CA PRO A 46 -4.79 -5.00 -10.15
C PRO A 46 -6.26 -5.29 -9.82
N ILE A 47 -6.86 -4.45 -9.01
CA ILE A 47 -8.30 -4.43 -8.74
C ILE A 47 -8.80 -2.98 -8.80
N THR A 48 -10.08 -2.82 -9.09
CA THR A 48 -10.76 -1.52 -9.06
C THR A 48 -10.93 -1.02 -7.62
N PRO A 49 -11.13 0.29 -7.41
CA PRO A 49 -11.45 0.84 -6.09
C PRO A 49 -12.69 0.20 -5.43
N ALA A 50 -13.68 -0.19 -6.24
CA ALA A 50 -14.88 -0.87 -5.76
C ALA A 50 -14.57 -2.29 -5.24
N GLU A 51 -13.77 -3.06 -5.97
CA GLU A 51 -13.32 -4.39 -5.54
C GLU A 51 -12.40 -4.31 -4.32
N PHE A 52 -11.60 -3.25 -4.20
CA PHE A 52 -10.82 -2.98 -2.99
C PHE A 52 -11.73 -2.77 -1.78
N ALA A 53 -12.78 -1.96 -1.92
CA ALA A 53 -13.74 -1.76 -0.83
C ALA A 53 -14.50 -3.07 -0.49
N ASP A 54 -14.89 -3.87 -1.49
CA ASP A 54 -15.47 -5.20 -1.25
C ASP A 54 -14.51 -6.13 -0.50
N TRP A 55 -13.21 -6.04 -0.79
CA TRP A 55 -12.19 -6.81 -0.07
C TRP A 55 -12.07 -6.37 1.39
N VAL A 56 -12.10 -5.06 1.67
CA VAL A 56 -12.12 -4.54 3.06
C VAL A 56 -13.33 -5.10 3.80
N ASP A 57 -14.52 -4.98 3.22
CA ASP A 57 -15.78 -5.46 3.82
C ASP A 57 -15.74 -6.97 4.12
N ARG A 58 -15.31 -7.78 3.15
CA ARG A 58 -15.24 -9.25 3.31
C ARG A 58 -14.16 -9.69 4.30
N SER A 59 -13.02 -9.01 4.32
CA SER A 59 -11.89 -9.42 5.16
C SER A 59 -12.09 -9.03 6.62
N GLY A 60 -12.75 -7.89 6.88
CA GLY A 60 -12.87 -7.30 8.20
C GLY A 60 -11.52 -7.02 8.88
N ILE A 61 -10.45 -6.97 8.08
CA ILE A 61 -9.08 -6.82 8.59
C ILE A 61 -8.92 -5.47 9.28
N ARG A 62 -8.24 -5.47 10.43
CA ARG A 62 -7.75 -4.25 11.07
C ARG A 62 -6.23 -4.27 11.09
N MET A 63 -5.61 -3.12 10.86
CA MET A 63 -4.17 -2.96 10.73
C MET A 63 -3.72 -1.69 11.44
N THR A 64 -2.85 -1.84 12.44
CA THR A 64 -2.24 -0.72 13.17
C THR A 64 -0.79 -0.58 12.73
N PRO A 65 -0.38 0.57 12.12
CA PRO A 65 1.01 0.83 11.78
C PRO A 65 1.92 0.80 13.00
N ARG A 66 3.14 0.28 12.85
CA ARG A 66 4.14 0.15 13.93
C ARG A 66 5.46 0.83 13.61
N SER A 67 6.04 0.54 12.45
CA SER A 67 7.29 1.12 12.00
C SER A 67 7.23 1.41 10.50
N TRP A 68 7.90 2.48 10.08
CA TRP A 68 7.88 3.01 8.74
C TRP A 68 9.29 3.01 8.18
N HIS A 69 9.45 2.49 6.96
CA HIS A 69 10.74 2.28 6.32
C HIS A 69 10.68 2.88 4.91
N PRO A 70 11.12 4.14 4.75
CA PRO A 70 11.14 4.80 3.45
C PRO A 70 12.08 4.06 2.48
N ILE A 71 11.61 3.80 1.26
CA ILE A 71 12.39 3.08 0.23
C ILE A 71 12.75 4.01 -0.93
N SER A 72 11.81 4.87 -1.33
CA SER A 72 11.99 5.92 -2.32
C SER A 72 10.95 7.02 -2.12
N GLU A 73 10.91 8.02 -3.00
CA GLU A 73 9.88 9.08 -2.98
C GLU A 73 8.46 8.58 -3.23
N ARG A 74 8.30 7.34 -3.69
CA ARG A 74 6.99 6.73 -3.98
C ARG A 74 6.76 5.41 -3.28
N LEU A 75 7.77 4.84 -2.62
CA LEU A 75 7.70 3.52 -1.98
C LEU A 75 8.01 3.62 -0.48
N MET A 76 7.16 2.98 0.31
CA MET A 76 7.29 2.89 1.76
C MET A 76 6.94 1.48 2.20
N VAL A 77 7.74 0.90 3.09
CA VAL A 77 7.36 -0.33 3.80
C VAL A 77 6.83 0.05 5.18
N VAL A 78 5.68 -0.48 5.55
CA VAL A 78 5.11 -0.28 6.87
C VAL A 78 4.91 -1.63 7.53
N GLU A 79 5.50 -1.80 8.71
CA GLU A 79 5.20 -2.95 9.57
C GLU A 79 3.91 -2.68 10.34
N GLN A 80 3.03 -3.68 10.42
CA GLN A 80 1.71 -3.56 11.01
C GLN A 80 1.43 -4.70 12.00
N GLU A 81 0.62 -4.40 13.01
CA GLU A 81 -0.13 -5.42 13.74
C GLU A 81 -1.50 -5.58 13.07
N ALA A 82 -1.75 -6.76 12.52
CA ALA A 82 -2.99 -7.07 11.82
C ALA A 82 -3.85 -8.05 12.63
N THR A 83 -5.16 -7.84 12.65
CA THR A 83 -6.15 -8.76 13.24
C THR A 83 -7.28 -9.01 12.25
N TRP A 84 -7.89 -10.19 12.37
CA TRP A 84 -9.06 -10.59 11.56
C TRP A 84 -10.21 -10.97 12.49
N PRO A 85 -11.48 -10.83 12.06
CA PRO A 85 -12.61 -11.22 12.88
C PRO A 85 -12.57 -12.69 13.32
N GLN A 86 -12.07 -13.59 12.47
CA GLN A 86 -11.98 -15.03 12.74
C GLN A 86 -10.69 -15.42 13.48
N ASN A 87 -9.71 -14.53 13.55
CA ASN A 87 -8.48 -14.72 14.31
C ASN A 87 -8.06 -13.40 14.96
N PRO A 88 -8.52 -13.14 16.20
CA PRO A 88 -8.27 -11.87 16.88
C PRO A 88 -6.83 -11.74 17.41
N THR A 89 -6.03 -12.82 17.37
CA THR A 89 -4.63 -12.76 17.79
C THR A 89 -3.85 -11.86 16.83
N PRO A 90 -3.22 -10.77 17.32
CA PRO A 90 -2.43 -9.89 16.48
C PRO A 90 -1.32 -10.65 15.76
N THR A 91 -1.28 -10.51 14.45
CA THR A 91 -0.21 -11.06 13.60
C THR A 91 0.64 -9.91 13.08
N ARG A 92 1.96 -10.03 13.25
CA ARG A 92 2.90 -9.06 12.70
C ARG A 92 3.08 -9.31 11.20
N VAL A 93 2.84 -8.29 10.40
CA VAL A 93 2.99 -8.33 8.94
C VAL A 93 3.71 -7.06 8.49
N ALA A 94 4.14 -7.00 7.23
CA ALA A 94 4.62 -5.77 6.63
C ALA A 94 4.06 -5.61 5.22
N THR A 95 3.76 -4.38 4.83
CA THR A 95 3.17 -4.07 3.52
C THR A 95 4.06 -3.11 2.77
N VAL A 96 4.39 -3.46 1.52
CA VAL A 96 4.99 -2.51 0.58
C VAL A 96 3.88 -1.64 0.00
N PHE A 97 3.96 -0.34 0.23
CA PHE A 97 3.05 0.64 -0.34
C PHE A 97 3.71 1.39 -1.48
N ARG A 98 2.96 1.61 -2.57
CA ARG A 98 3.29 2.59 -3.60
C ARG A 98 2.26 3.70 -3.59
N ILE A 99 2.71 4.94 -3.68
CA ILE A 99 1.83 6.10 -3.89
C ILE A 99 1.98 6.68 -5.30
N SER A 100 0.94 7.39 -5.73
CA SER A 100 1.00 8.27 -6.89
C SER A 100 0.22 9.53 -6.59
N ASP A 101 0.61 10.64 -7.20
CA ASP A 101 -0.24 11.79 -7.32
C ASP A 101 -1.36 11.47 -8.32
N ALA A 102 -2.59 11.67 -7.89
CA ALA A 102 -3.78 11.61 -8.72
C ALA A 102 -4.42 12.99 -8.78
N ALA A 103 -5.37 13.18 -9.69
CA ALA A 103 -6.10 14.45 -9.82
C ALA A 103 -6.80 14.90 -8.53
N ARG A 104 -7.04 13.98 -7.58
CA ARG A 104 -7.70 14.21 -6.29
C ARG A 104 -6.73 14.27 -5.10
N GLY A 105 -5.42 14.23 -5.34
CA GLY A 105 -4.37 14.16 -4.32
C GLY A 105 -3.55 12.89 -4.39
N THR A 106 -2.61 12.73 -3.45
CA THR A 106 -1.74 11.55 -3.34
C THR A 106 -2.52 10.35 -2.79
N VAL A 107 -2.52 9.23 -3.52
CA VAL A 107 -3.26 8.01 -3.18
C VAL A 107 -2.39 6.77 -3.24
N VAL A 108 -2.81 5.69 -2.57
CA VAL A 108 -2.13 4.38 -2.62
C VAL A 108 -2.48 3.66 -3.93
N THR A 109 -1.47 3.31 -4.72
CA THR A 109 -1.62 2.56 -5.99
C THR A 109 -1.14 1.11 -5.89
N ALA A 110 -0.42 0.75 -4.83
CA ALA A 110 -0.14 -0.65 -4.51
C ALA A 110 -0.07 -0.88 -3.01
N ALA A 111 -0.57 -2.03 -2.55
CA ALA A 111 -0.47 -2.52 -1.18
C ALA A 111 -0.12 -4.02 -1.20
N LEU A 112 1.16 -4.34 -1.04
CA LEU A 112 1.68 -5.69 -1.21
C LEU A 112 2.08 -6.29 0.14
N ARG A 113 1.15 -7.03 0.77
CA ARG A 113 1.34 -7.57 2.12
C ARG A 113 2.24 -8.81 2.11
N GLN A 114 3.21 -8.82 3.01
CA GLN A 114 4.18 -9.88 3.23
C GLN A 114 4.11 -10.39 4.68
N PRO A 115 4.51 -11.66 4.93
CA PRO A 115 4.44 -12.25 6.27
C PRO A 115 5.52 -11.72 7.23
N SER A 116 6.54 -11.01 6.73
CA SER A 116 7.61 -10.44 7.56
C SER A 116 8.14 -9.13 7.00
N LEU A 117 8.73 -8.30 7.88
CA LEU A 117 9.43 -7.08 7.48
C LEU A 117 10.55 -7.36 6.47
N ARG A 118 11.37 -8.40 6.70
CA ARG A 118 12.45 -8.77 5.79
C ARG A 118 11.94 -9.03 4.37
N SER A 119 10.93 -9.89 4.23
CA SER A 119 10.32 -10.18 2.92
C SER A 119 9.69 -8.94 2.26
N ALA A 120 9.16 -7.99 3.05
CA ALA A 120 8.66 -6.73 2.49
C ALA A 120 9.78 -5.82 2.00
N LEU A 121 10.88 -5.71 2.73
CA LEU A 121 12.05 -4.93 2.33
C LEU A 121 12.71 -5.51 1.07
N ASP A 122 12.85 -6.83 0.99
CA ASP A 122 13.38 -7.53 -0.19
C ASP A 122 12.50 -7.26 -1.43
N LEU A 123 11.17 -7.37 -1.28
CA LEU A 123 10.23 -7.04 -2.36
C LEU A 123 10.28 -5.56 -2.74
N ALA A 124 10.36 -4.65 -1.77
CA ALA A 124 10.40 -3.22 -2.04
C ALA A 124 11.68 -2.81 -2.77
N PHE A 125 12.81 -3.45 -2.47
CA PHE A 125 14.04 -3.30 -3.23
C PHE A 125 13.82 -3.70 -4.69
N ILE A 126 13.25 -4.88 -4.96
CA ILE A 126 12.95 -5.32 -6.32
C ILE A 126 12.02 -4.32 -7.04
N CYS A 127 10.93 -3.89 -6.40
CA CYS A 127 10.01 -2.91 -6.98
C CYS A 127 10.69 -1.58 -7.29
N ARG A 128 11.63 -1.12 -6.46
CA ARG A 128 12.42 0.09 -6.69
C ARG A 128 13.31 -0.06 -7.92
N GLU A 129 14.05 -1.16 -8.01
CA GLU A 129 14.98 -1.40 -9.13
C GLU A 129 14.24 -1.58 -10.46
N MET A 130 13.10 -2.28 -10.45
CA MET A 130 12.24 -2.39 -11.64
C MET A 130 11.76 -1.00 -12.09
N ALA A 131 11.23 -0.19 -11.17
CA ALA A 131 10.76 1.15 -11.50
C ALA A 131 11.89 2.09 -11.97
N ALA A 132 13.13 1.89 -11.50
CA ALA A 132 14.29 2.65 -11.94
C ALA A 132 14.78 2.25 -13.34
N THR A 133 14.46 1.03 -13.78
CA THR A 133 14.82 0.51 -15.11
C THR A 133 13.69 0.64 -16.12
N ASP A 134 12.47 0.95 -15.66
CA ASP A 134 11.37 1.48 -16.47
C ASP A 134 11.69 2.92 -16.91
N HIS A 135 12.73 3.05 -17.74
CA HIS A 135 12.87 4.18 -18.63
C HIS A 135 12.00 3.88 -19.86
N THR A 136 10.89 4.60 -20.02
CA THR A 136 10.49 4.93 -21.39
C THR A 136 11.71 5.60 -22.00
N ALA A 137 12.42 4.88 -22.89
CA ALA A 137 13.21 5.55 -23.91
C ALA A 137 12.28 6.62 -24.47
N ASP A 138 12.67 7.88 -24.32
CA ASP A 138 11.97 8.99 -24.95
C ASP A 138 11.85 8.62 -26.43
N PRO A 139 10.65 8.34 -26.96
CA PRO A 139 10.52 8.27 -28.39
C PRO A 139 10.62 9.73 -28.82
N LEU A 140 11.82 10.10 -29.26
CA LEU A 140 12.27 11.34 -29.94
C LEU A 140 13.25 12.17 -29.09
N ALA A 141 14.53 12.38 -29.44
CA ALA A 141 15.16 12.43 -30.77
C ALA A 141 14.38 13.26 -31.80
#